data_AF-A0A519Z9F7-F1
#
_entry.id   AF-A0A519Z9F7-F1
#
_cell.length_a   1.000
_cell.length_b   1.000
_cell.length_c   1.000
_cell.angle_alpha   90.00
_cell.angle_beta   90.00
_cell.angle_gamma   90.00
#
_symmetry.space_group_name_H-M   'P 1'
#
loop_
_entity.id
_entity.type
_entity.pdbx_description
1 polymer ?
#
loop_
_entity_poly.entity_id
_entity_poly.type
_entity_poly.pdbx_seq_one_letter_code
_entity_poly.pdbx_strand_id
1 'polypeptide(L)' 'YEQPHQLPRHLDEAVERLMACAPLVELFGEHFIQTYSAIKDVEYREYFEVISPWERRFLLLHV' A
#
# COMPACT_ATOMS: atom_id res chain seq x y z
N TYR A 1 -20.10 11.51 5.96
CA TYR A 1 -18.67 11.56 5.62
C TYR A 1 -18.51 11.19 4.15
N GLU A 2 -18.93 12.08 3.25
CA GLU A 2 -18.69 11.94 1.81
C GLU A 2 -17.87 13.15 1.38
N GLN A 3 -16.57 12.95 1.21
CA GLN A 3 -15.75 13.91 0.49
C GLN A 3 -15.64 13.45 -0.96
N PRO A 4 -15.76 14.37 -1.94
CA PRO A 4 -15.86 14.03 -3.37
C PRO A 4 -14.61 13.35 -3.95
N HIS A 5 -13.48 13.41 -3.26
CA HIS A 5 -12.25 12.71 -3.64
C HIS A 5 -11.71 11.96 -2.42
N GLN A 6 -12.01 10.67 -2.34
CA GLN A 6 -11.46 9.83 -1.29
C GLN A 6 -10.08 9.33 -1.69
N LEU A 7 -9.11 9.49 -0.79
CA LEU A 7 -7.81 8.85 -0.92
C LEU A 7 -7.99 7.31 -0.94
N PRO A 8 -7.08 6.59 -1.62
CA PRO A 8 -7.06 5.14 -1.59
C PRO A 8 -7.09 4.62 -0.16
N ARG A 9 -7.89 3.59 0.09
CA ARG A 9 -7.98 2.97 1.42
C ARG A 9 -6.95 1.88 1.62
N HIS A 10 -6.42 1.36 0.52
CA HIS A 10 -5.49 0.24 0.49
C HIS A 10 -4.21 0.66 -0.26
N LEU A 11 -3.10 0.01 0.10
CA LEU A 11 -1.78 0.37 -0.39
C LEU A 11 -1.60 0.00 -1.88
N ASP A 12 -2.15 -1.16 -2.28
CA ASP A 12 -2.23 -1.61 -3.67
C ASP A 12 -2.90 -0.55 -4.56
N GLU A 13 -4.10 -0.09 -4.17
CA GLU A 13 -4.83 0.96 -4.89
C GLU A 13 -4.03 2.28 -4.94
N ALA A 14 -3.33 2.62 -3.86
CA ALA A 14 -2.49 3.82 -3.82
C ALA A 14 -1.30 3.74 -4.79
N VAL A 15 -0.64 2.58 -4.84
CA VAL A 15 0.51 2.31 -5.71
C VAL A 15 0.05 2.29 -7.17
N GLU A 16 -1.10 1.72 -7.48
CA GLU A 16 -1.70 1.78 -8.83
C GLU A 16 -1.97 3.22 -9.27
N ARG A 17 -2.61 4.03 -8.42
CA ARG A 17 -2.87 5.45 -8.73
C ARG A 17 -1.58 6.26 -8.87
N LEU A 18 -0.53 5.94 -8.12
CA LEU A 18 0.79 6.57 -8.25
C LEU A 18 1.41 6.27 -9.62
N MET A 19 1.39 5.01 -10.06
CA MET A 19 1.90 4.60 -11.38
C MET A 19 1.12 5.23 -12.53
N ALA A 20 -0.20 5.41 -12.36
CA ALA A 20 -1.05 6.06 -13.36
C ALA A 20 -0.90 7.60 -13.41
N CYS A 21 -0.20 8.21 -12.44
CA CYS A 21 -0.07 9.66 -12.35
C CYS A 21 1.11 10.16 -13.20
N ALA A 22 0.86 10.44 -14.48
CA ALA A 22 1.88 10.91 -15.42
C ALA A 22 2.74 12.09 -14.91
N PRO A 23 2.19 13.16 -14.29
CA PRO A 23 3.01 14.25 -13.77
C PRO A 23 4.02 13.81 -12.69
N LEU A 24 3.66 12.83 -11.87
CA LEU A 24 4.55 12.29 -10.84
C LEU A 24 5.58 11.33 -11.44
N VAL A 25 5.19 10.53 -12.43
CA VAL A 25 6.11 9.66 -13.16
C VAL A 25 7.17 10.48 -13.90
N GLU A 26 6.79 11.58 -14.53
CA GLU A 26 7.73 12.50 -15.18
C GLU A 26 8.66 13.19 -14.18
N LEU A 27 8.14 13.58 -13.01
CA LEU A 27 8.92 14.25 -11.97
C LEU A 27 9.98 13.35 -11.33
N PHE A 28 9.60 12.13 -10.97
CA PHE A 28 10.48 11.18 -10.28
C PHE A 28 11.27 10.27 -11.21
N GLY A 29 10.81 10.11 -12.44
CA GLY A 29 11.32 9.16 -13.42
C GLY A 29 10.65 7.79 -13.32
N GLU A 30 10.44 7.18 -14.48
CA GLU A 30 9.78 5.87 -14.61
C GLU A 30 10.47 4.77 -13.81
N HIS A 31 11.80 4.71 -13.87
CA HIS A 31 12.57 3.69 -13.16
C HIS A 31 12.40 3.77 -11.64
N PHE A 32 12.33 4.98 -11.10
CA PHE A 32 12.12 5.19 -9.66
C PHE A 32 10.73 4.71 -9.24
N ILE A 33 9.69 5.14 -9.97
CA ILE A 33 8.31 4.75 -9.66
C ILE A 33 8.12 3.25 -9.76
N GLN A 34 8.64 2.59 -10.81
CA GLN A 34 8.57 1.14 -10.95
C GLN A 34 9.26 0.41 -9.79
N THR A 35 10.48 0.83 -9.43
CA THR A 35 11.23 0.22 -8.33
C THR A 35 10.53 0.43 -6.99
N TYR A 36 10.04 1.63 -6.72
CA TYR A 36 9.30 1.95 -5.52
C TYR A 36 8.01 1.13 -5.41
N SER A 37 7.23 1.05 -6.49
CA SER A 37 6.00 0.24 -6.55
C SER A 37 6.28 -1.24 -6.29
N ALA A 38 7.34 -1.80 -6.89
CA ALA A 38 7.72 -3.20 -6.67
C ALA A 38 8.10 -3.49 -5.21
N ILE A 39 8.85 -2.58 -4.56
CA ILE A 39 9.18 -2.71 -3.14
C ILE A 39 7.90 -2.68 -2.29
N LYS A 40 6.96 -1.78 -2.61
CA LYS A 40 5.70 -1.66 -1.88
C LYS A 40 4.79 -2.86 -2.04
N ASP A 41 4.76 -3.50 -3.20
CA ASP A 41 4.02 -4.75 -3.40
C ASP A 41 4.57 -5.87 -2.51
N VAL A 42 5.89 -6.05 -2.50
CA VAL A 42 6.54 -7.05 -1.64
C VAL A 42 6.28 -6.75 -0.16
N GLU A 43 6.48 -5.50 0.29
CA GLU A 43 6.22 -5.09 1.66
C GLU A 43 4.77 -5.35 2.08
N TYR A 44 3.81 -5.04 1.20
CA TYR A 44 2.38 -5.28 1.45
C TYR A 44 2.11 -6.77 1.63
N ARG A 45 2.64 -7.63 0.75
CA ARG A 45 2.45 -9.09 0.84
C ARG A 45 3.05 -9.66 2.12
N GLU A 46 4.29 -9.31 2.43
CA GLU A 46 4.97 -9.78 3.64
C GLU A 46 4.24 -9.37 4.92
N TYR A 47 3.58 -8.21 4.93
CA TYR A 47 2.76 -7.76 6.06
C TYR A 47 1.59 -8.71 6.38
N PHE A 48 0.95 -9.33 5.37
CA PHE A 48 -0.16 -10.26 5.60
C PHE A 48 0.27 -11.68 5.97
N GLU A 49 1.52 -12.04 5.71
CA GLU A 49 2.06 -13.36 6.07
C GLU A 49 2.42 -13.46 7.56
N VAL A 50 2.44 -12.33 8.29
CA VAL A 50 2.82 -12.28 9.71
C VAL A 50 1.67 -11.89 10.62
N ILE A 51 1.56 -12.55 11.78
CA ILE A 51 0.59 -12.18 12.82
C ILE A 51 1.10 -10.94 13.55
N SER A 52 0.42 -9.81 13.38
CA SER A 52 0.75 -8.58 14.06
C SER A 52 0.55 -8.67 15.58
N PRO A 53 1.25 -7.85 16.38
CA PRO A 53 1.02 -7.80 17.83
C PRO A 53 -0.42 -7.43 18.21
N TRP A 54 -1.12 -6.68 17.36
CA TRP A 54 -2.54 -6.37 17.57
C TRP A 54 -3.40 -7.61 17.35
N GLU A 55 -3.24 -8.32 16.23
CA GLU A 55 -3.98 -9.56 15.95
C GLU A 55 -3.72 -10.61 17.04
N ARG A 56 -2.47 -10.71 17.51
CA ARG A 56 -2.15 -11.59 18.64
C ARG A 56 -2.91 -11.23 19.91
N ARG A 57 -3.09 -9.95 20.23
CA ARG A 57 -3.77 -9.52 21.46
C ARG A 57 -5.28 -9.60 21.37
N PHE A 58 -5.85 -9.45 20.18
CA PHE A 58 -7.30 -9.23 20.02
C PHE A 58 -8.01 -10.28 19.17
N LEU A 59 -7.29 -10.99 18.29
CA LEU A 59 -7.87 -12.03 17.42
C LEU A 59 -7.45 -13.46 17.82
N LEU A 60 -6.28 -13.66 18.45
CA LEU A 60 -5.97 -14.96 19.03
C LEU A 60 -6.78 -15.15 20.31
N LEU A 61 -7.74 -16.08 20.26
CA LEU A 61 -8.49 -16.53 21.42
C LEU A 61 -7.51 -17.08 22.46
N HIS A 62 -7.50 -16.45 23.64
CA HIS A 62 -6.88 -17.03 24.82
C HIS A 62 -7.57 -18.38 25.11
N VAL A 63 -6.86 -19.49 24.89
CA VAL A 63 -7.15 -20.78 25.50
C VAL A 63 -6.31 -20.93 26.75
#